data_AF-A0AAF0F1W2-F1
#
_entry.id   AF-A0AAF0F1W2-F1
#
_cell.length_a   1.000
_cell.length_b   1.000
_cell.length_c   1.000
_cell.angle_alpha   90.00
_cell.angle_beta   90.00
_cell.angle_gamma   90.00
#
_symmetry.space_group_name_H-M   'P 1'
#
loop_
_entity.id
_entity.type
_entity.pdbx_description
1 polymer ?
#
loop_
_entity_poly.entity_id
_entity_poly.type
_entity_poly.pdbx_seq_one_letter_code
_entity_poly.pdbx_strand_id
1 'polypeptide(L)'
;MPPFAGAVHGPVLTLVFGSAARQHAALARAECFYESEKHANTYLNLEEARDARICKGYEAFNLPTSAIDAWLAAMHAAEGAQDVEEGPWYQGLCTPEEQEVLAYLDTLAPRPTYLVAALVQSAEVALAHERLHALYHLSAPYRTLLDTLWNDLSRPVRAAIEYDLKMRGYKESVWPDELGAYLGVRVTPATKRGDPSLEFGNKCADECRDVRRVLLAKTPAFWREDAGVDEAALELSPAFLDAARAALVVKAPAAPKPAKGQRKPRKK
;
A
#
# COMPACT_ATOMS: atom_id res chain seq x y z
N MET A 1 -8.29 -1.46 21.33
CA MET A 1 -7.47 -0.41 20.68
C MET A 1 -7.66 -0.55 19.19
N PRO A 2 -7.86 0.56 18.46
CA PRO A 2 -8.05 0.50 17.02
C PRO A 2 -6.85 -0.18 16.34
N PRO A 3 -7.07 -0.96 15.26
CA PRO A 3 -6.00 -1.70 14.60
C PRO A 3 -5.03 -0.80 13.80
N PHE A 4 -5.45 0.43 13.50
CA PHE A 4 -4.71 1.43 12.75
C PHE A 4 -4.90 2.85 13.32
N ALA A 5 -4.10 3.79 12.79
CA ALA A 5 -4.37 5.23 12.86
C ALA A 5 -4.61 5.75 11.43
N GLY A 6 -5.60 6.62 11.24
CA GLY A 6 -5.99 7.16 9.94
C GLY A 6 -5.75 8.66 9.83
N ALA A 7 -5.41 9.12 8.63
CA ALA A 7 -5.35 10.53 8.26
C ALA A 7 -5.91 10.72 6.84
N VAL A 8 -6.73 11.75 6.64
CA VAL A 8 -7.33 12.06 5.34
C VAL A 8 -6.72 13.35 4.80
N HIS A 9 -6.27 13.29 3.55
CA HIS A 9 -5.69 14.41 2.83
C HIS A 9 -6.33 14.51 1.45
N GLY A 10 -7.35 15.37 1.34
CA GLY A 10 -8.15 15.48 0.11
C GLY A 10 -8.81 14.13 -0.24
N PRO A 11 -8.56 13.57 -1.44
CA PRO A 11 -9.15 12.30 -1.87
C PRO A 11 -8.48 11.05 -1.27
N VAL A 12 -7.34 11.21 -0.59
CA VAL A 12 -6.53 10.08 -0.12
C VAL A 12 -6.72 9.84 1.37
N LEU A 13 -7.14 8.62 1.71
CA LEU A 13 -7.08 8.08 3.06
C LEU A 13 -5.74 7.36 3.25
N THR A 14 -4.99 7.76 4.28
CA THR A 14 -3.77 7.07 4.72
C THR A 14 -4.03 6.31 6.01
N LEU A 15 -3.78 5.00 6.02
CA LEU A 15 -3.83 4.17 7.21
C LEU A 15 -2.43 3.68 7.61
N VAL A 16 -2.10 3.75 8.89
CA VAL A 16 -0.88 3.14 9.42
C VAL A 16 -1.20 2.04 10.43
N PHE A 17 -0.53 0.89 10.28
CA PHE A 17 -0.76 -0.29 11.11
C PHE A 17 0.45 -0.58 12.01
N GLY A 18 0.18 -1.15 13.20
CA GLY A 18 1.24 -1.55 14.13
C GLY A 18 1.91 -2.87 13.77
N SER A 19 1.27 -3.72 12.96
CA SER A 19 1.77 -5.02 12.55
C SER A 19 1.23 -5.48 11.19
N ALA A 20 2.02 -6.26 10.47
CA ALA A 20 1.62 -6.86 9.19
C ALA A 20 0.39 -7.76 9.32
N ALA A 21 0.24 -8.48 10.43
CA ALA A 21 -0.92 -9.34 10.67
C ALA A 21 -2.22 -8.54 10.71
N ARG A 22 -2.24 -7.37 11.37
CA ARG A 22 -3.43 -6.51 11.42
C ARG A 22 -3.72 -5.83 10.10
N GLN A 23 -2.68 -5.33 9.42
CA GLN A 23 -2.81 -4.75 8.08
C GLN A 23 -3.40 -5.74 7.10
N HIS A 24 -2.86 -6.97 7.09
CA HIS A 24 -3.31 -8.05 6.24
C HIS A 24 -4.75 -8.47 6.57
N ALA A 25 -5.06 -8.66 7.86
CA ALA A 25 -6.43 -8.98 8.31
C ALA A 25 -7.46 -7.89 7.95
N ALA A 26 -7.03 -6.64 7.81
CA ALA A 26 -7.89 -5.50 7.50
C ALA A 26 -8.14 -5.30 5.99
N LEU A 27 -7.12 -5.54 5.15
CA LEU A 27 -7.13 -5.05 3.76
C LEU A 27 -6.90 -6.14 2.71
N ALA A 28 -6.35 -7.31 3.07
CA ALA A 28 -5.86 -8.25 2.06
C ALA A 28 -6.95 -8.80 1.15
N ARG A 29 -8.17 -9.03 1.63
CA ARG A 29 -9.27 -9.52 0.79
C ARG A 29 -9.74 -8.48 -0.22
N ALA A 30 -9.93 -7.24 0.22
CA ALA A 30 -10.31 -6.14 -0.66
C ALA A 30 -9.22 -5.83 -1.70
N GLU A 31 -7.95 -5.83 -1.29
CA GLU A 31 -6.80 -5.68 -2.20
C GLU A 31 -6.74 -6.82 -3.22
N CYS A 32 -6.87 -8.06 -2.74
CA CYS A 32 -6.84 -9.23 -3.60
C CYS A 32 -7.98 -9.21 -4.63
N PHE A 33 -9.17 -8.76 -4.22
CA PHE A 33 -10.29 -8.52 -5.12
C PHE A 33 -9.99 -7.44 -6.17
N TYR A 34 -9.26 -6.39 -5.80
CA TYR A 34 -8.91 -5.29 -6.70
C TYR A 34 -7.82 -5.69 -7.70
N GLU A 35 -6.67 -6.16 -7.24
CA GLU A 35 -5.44 -6.17 -8.05
C GLU A 35 -4.94 -7.57 -8.44
N SER A 36 -5.37 -8.62 -7.74
CA SER A 36 -4.81 -9.96 -7.90
C SER A 36 -4.85 -10.45 -9.35
N GLU A 37 -3.78 -11.09 -9.81
CA GLU A 37 -3.79 -11.78 -11.11
C GLU A 37 -4.78 -12.94 -11.16
N LYS A 38 -4.96 -13.63 -10.03
CA LYS A 38 -5.74 -14.87 -9.97
C LYS A 38 -7.16 -14.67 -9.47
N HIS A 39 -7.37 -13.64 -8.66
CA HIS A 39 -8.62 -13.46 -7.90
C HIS A 39 -9.26 -12.07 -8.08
N ALA A 40 -8.78 -11.27 -9.03
CA ALA A 40 -9.42 -9.98 -9.32
C ALA A 40 -10.91 -10.16 -9.64
N ASN A 41 -11.75 -9.29 -9.06
CA ASN A 41 -13.21 -9.32 -9.14
C ASN A 41 -13.86 -10.63 -8.65
N THR A 42 -13.14 -11.44 -7.88
CA THR A 42 -13.66 -12.70 -7.31
C THR A 42 -13.69 -12.57 -5.79
N TYR A 43 -14.88 -12.65 -5.21
CA TYR A 43 -15.02 -12.69 -3.75
C TYR A 43 -14.42 -13.99 -3.21
N LEU A 44 -13.59 -13.86 -2.16
CA LEU A 44 -13.07 -14.96 -1.36
C LEU A 44 -13.60 -14.82 0.06
N ASN A 45 -14.21 -15.88 0.58
CA ASN A 45 -14.56 -15.94 2.00
C ASN A 45 -13.29 -16.06 2.87
N LEU A 46 -13.46 -16.04 4.20
CA LEU A 46 -12.32 -16.06 5.14
C LEU A 46 -11.45 -17.33 5.02
N GLU A 47 -12.07 -18.47 4.75
CA GLU A 47 -11.35 -19.74 4.58
C GLU A 47 -10.60 -19.78 3.24
N GLU A 48 -11.26 -19.41 2.15
CA GLU A 48 -10.64 -19.36 0.82
C GLU A 48 -9.46 -18.38 0.77
N ALA A 49 -9.61 -17.20 1.39
CA ALA A 49 -8.55 -16.20 1.49
C ALA A 49 -7.32 -16.74 2.25
N ARG A 50 -7.56 -17.45 3.36
CA ARG A 50 -6.50 -18.09 4.16
C ARG A 50 -5.77 -19.15 3.34
N ASP A 51 -6.51 -20.01 2.66
CA ASP A 51 -5.96 -21.15 1.92
C ASP A 51 -5.19 -20.68 0.67
N ALA A 52 -5.67 -19.63 0.00
CA ALA A 52 -4.99 -19.00 -1.13
C ALA A 52 -3.73 -18.21 -0.73
N ARG A 53 -3.53 -17.92 0.58
CA ARG A 53 -2.39 -17.15 1.11
C ARG A 53 -2.19 -15.82 0.37
N ILE A 54 -3.30 -15.12 0.15
CA ILE A 54 -3.35 -13.85 -0.59
C ILE A 54 -2.38 -12.81 0.01
N CYS A 55 -1.87 -11.89 -0.82
CA CYS A 55 -1.03 -10.75 -0.40
C CYS A 55 0.16 -11.12 0.51
N LYS A 56 0.71 -12.35 0.36
CA LYS A 56 1.80 -12.83 1.21
C LYS A 56 3.05 -11.98 1.00
N GLY A 57 3.52 -11.34 2.08
CA GLY A 57 4.74 -10.53 2.07
C GLY A 57 4.52 -9.08 1.65
N TYR A 58 3.28 -8.64 1.46
CA TYR A 58 2.97 -7.24 1.20
C TYR A 58 3.25 -6.41 2.45
N GLU A 59 4.01 -5.33 2.28
CA GLU A 59 4.35 -4.38 3.35
C GLU A 59 3.46 -3.14 3.33
N ALA A 60 2.75 -2.94 2.22
CA ALA A 60 1.83 -1.84 1.97
C ALA A 60 0.64 -2.33 1.11
N PHE A 61 -0.43 -1.53 1.09
CA PHE A 61 -1.64 -1.80 0.32
C PHE A 61 -2.15 -0.49 -0.30
N ASN A 62 -2.73 -0.58 -1.49
CA ASN A 62 -3.38 0.54 -2.15
C ASN A 62 -4.60 0.08 -2.96
N LEU A 63 -5.71 0.81 -2.80
CA LEU A 63 -6.91 0.53 -3.58
C LEU A 63 -7.83 1.76 -3.65
N PRO A 64 -8.58 1.93 -4.76
CA PRO A 64 -9.69 2.87 -4.77
C PRO A 64 -10.77 2.40 -3.80
N THR A 65 -11.40 3.31 -3.07
CA THR A 65 -12.44 2.95 -2.09
C THR A 65 -13.66 2.33 -2.75
N SER A 66 -13.91 2.59 -4.03
CA SER A 66 -14.94 1.91 -4.82
C SER A 66 -14.69 0.41 -5.00
N ALA A 67 -13.43 -0.05 -4.89
CA ALA A 67 -13.13 -1.49 -4.90
C ALA A 67 -13.61 -2.19 -3.62
N ILE A 68 -13.65 -1.48 -2.49
CA ILE A 68 -14.24 -1.98 -1.24
C ILE A 68 -15.76 -2.13 -1.44
N ASP A 69 -16.41 -1.15 -2.06
CA ASP A 69 -17.85 -1.22 -2.35
C ASP A 69 -18.17 -2.38 -3.30
N ALA A 70 -17.37 -2.59 -4.34
CA ALA A 70 -17.51 -3.71 -5.27
C ALA A 70 -17.26 -5.07 -4.60
N TRP A 71 -16.27 -5.14 -3.71
CA TRP A 71 -16.00 -6.34 -2.91
C TRP A 71 -17.15 -6.67 -1.96
N LEU A 72 -17.73 -5.67 -1.29
CA LEU A 72 -18.92 -5.84 -0.45
C LEU A 72 -20.13 -6.31 -1.27
N ALA A 73 -20.34 -5.74 -2.47
CA ALA A 73 -21.40 -6.18 -3.37
C ALA A 73 -21.22 -7.65 -3.79
N ALA A 74 -19.99 -8.07 -4.09
CA ALA A 74 -19.67 -9.45 -4.44
C ALA A 74 -19.85 -10.41 -3.24
N MET A 75 -19.46 -9.98 -2.03
CA MET A 75 -19.71 -10.71 -0.79
C MET A 75 -21.21 -10.90 -0.54
N HIS A 76 -21.99 -9.83 -0.65
CA HIS A 76 -23.45 -9.89 -0.47
C HIS A 76 -24.11 -10.89 -1.44
N ALA A 77 -23.69 -10.86 -2.71
CA ALA A 77 -24.20 -11.76 -3.73
C ALA A 77 -23.82 -13.23 -3.48
N ALA A 78 -22.58 -13.50 -3.04
CA ALA A 78 -22.08 -14.86 -2.83
C ALA A 78 -22.65 -15.51 -1.56
N GLU A 79 -22.81 -14.74 -0.49
CA GLU A 79 -23.25 -15.25 0.82
C GLU A 79 -24.79 -15.31 0.92
N GLY A 80 -25.50 -14.76 -0.07
CA GLY A 80 -26.97 -14.66 -0.03
C GLY A 80 -27.46 -13.89 1.19
N ALA A 81 -26.67 -12.90 1.63
CA ALA A 81 -26.92 -12.17 2.86
C ALA A 81 -28.29 -11.46 2.78
N GLN A 82 -29.04 -11.54 3.87
CA GLN A 82 -30.24 -10.73 4.06
C GLN A 82 -29.88 -9.58 4.99
N ASP A 83 -30.51 -8.42 4.77
CA ASP A 83 -30.43 -7.32 5.71
C ASP A 83 -30.91 -7.78 7.09
N VAL A 84 -30.05 -7.64 8.09
CA VAL A 84 -30.36 -7.99 9.49
C VAL A 84 -30.98 -6.78 10.19
N GLU A 85 -31.88 -7.01 11.15
CA GLU A 85 -32.56 -5.92 11.89
C GLU A 85 -31.59 -5.10 12.74
N GLU A 86 -30.47 -5.69 13.20
CA GLU A 86 -29.47 -5.02 14.03
C GLU A 86 -28.06 -5.14 13.42
N GLY A 87 -27.45 -3.99 13.10
CA GLY A 87 -26.07 -3.88 12.65
C GLY A 87 -25.87 -4.09 11.14
N PRO A 88 -24.62 -3.97 10.65
CA PRO A 88 -24.30 -4.20 9.25
C PRO A 88 -24.37 -5.69 8.91
N TRP A 89 -24.98 -6.04 7.78
CA TRP A 89 -25.16 -7.42 7.31
C TRP A 89 -23.85 -8.21 7.17
N TYR A 90 -22.70 -7.54 6.96
CA TYR A 90 -21.40 -8.16 6.79
C TYR A 90 -20.67 -8.51 8.10
N GLN A 91 -21.24 -8.19 9.28
CA GLN A 91 -20.52 -8.32 10.56
C GLN A 91 -20.05 -9.76 10.85
N GLY A 92 -20.82 -10.77 10.45
CA GLY A 92 -20.44 -12.19 10.61
C GLY A 92 -19.48 -12.73 9.53
N LEU A 93 -19.23 -11.94 8.48
CA LEU A 93 -18.48 -12.34 7.28
C LEU A 93 -17.11 -11.65 7.17
N CYS A 94 -16.88 -10.65 8.02
CA CYS A 94 -15.66 -9.86 8.06
C CYS A 94 -14.83 -10.15 9.31
N THR A 95 -13.51 -10.01 9.20
CA THR A 95 -12.64 -9.95 10.38
C THR A 95 -12.98 -8.72 11.24
N PRO A 96 -12.63 -8.71 12.54
CA PRO A 96 -12.76 -7.50 13.35
C PRO A 96 -12.02 -6.30 12.73
N GLU A 97 -10.85 -6.52 12.13
CA GLU A 97 -10.08 -5.45 11.49
C GLU A 97 -10.73 -4.89 10.23
N GLU A 98 -11.35 -5.73 9.38
CA GLU A 98 -12.14 -5.27 8.23
C GLU A 98 -13.35 -4.45 8.70
N GLN A 99 -14.05 -4.89 9.75
CA GLN A 99 -15.19 -4.16 10.31
C GLN A 99 -14.77 -2.76 10.79
N GLU A 100 -13.60 -2.63 11.41
CA GLU A 100 -13.06 -1.34 11.86
C GLU A 100 -12.71 -0.42 10.67
N VAL A 101 -12.16 -0.94 9.58
CA VAL A 101 -11.91 -0.16 8.35
C VAL A 101 -13.22 0.33 7.74
N LEU A 102 -14.22 -0.56 7.61
CA LEU A 102 -15.53 -0.24 7.06
C LEU A 102 -16.26 0.82 7.90
N ALA A 103 -16.32 0.60 9.22
CA ALA A 103 -16.91 1.55 10.14
C ALA A 103 -16.21 2.91 10.09
N TYR A 104 -14.87 2.93 10.01
CA TYR A 104 -14.12 4.17 9.90
C TYR A 104 -14.43 4.91 8.59
N LEU A 105 -14.45 4.22 7.44
CA LEU A 105 -14.83 4.81 6.15
C LEU A 105 -16.21 5.45 6.17
N ASP A 106 -17.18 4.85 6.87
CA ASP A 106 -18.53 5.38 6.99
C ASP A 106 -18.62 6.65 7.86
N THR A 107 -17.61 6.91 8.71
CA THR A 107 -17.51 8.17 9.46
C THR A 107 -16.96 9.35 8.65
N LEU A 108 -16.37 9.10 7.48
CA LEU A 108 -15.66 10.11 6.71
C LEU A 108 -16.58 10.82 5.71
N ALA A 109 -16.71 12.14 5.86
CA ALA A 109 -17.45 13.00 4.94
C ALA A 109 -16.60 14.23 4.55
N PRO A 110 -16.27 14.42 3.25
CA PRO A 110 -16.56 13.51 2.13
C PRO A 110 -15.80 12.18 2.24
N ARG A 111 -16.35 11.13 1.62
CA ARG A 111 -15.69 9.81 1.55
C ARG A 111 -14.43 9.93 0.67
N PRO A 112 -13.25 9.52 1.16
CA PRO A 112 -12.04 9.44 0.35
C PRO A 112 -12.25 8.53 -0.86
N THR A 113 -11.64 8.85 -2.00
CA THR A 113 -11.77 8.05 -3.23
C THR A 113 -10.66 7.01 -3.34
N TYR A 114 -9.60 7.12 -2.54
CA TYR A 114 -8.46 6.21 -2.58
C TYR A 114 -7.89 5.95 -1.19
N LEU A 115 -7.44 4.73 -0.95
CA LEU A 115 -6.84 4.28 0.31
C LEU A 115 -5.41 3.84 0.04
N VAL A 116 -4.48 4.30 0.89
CA VAL A 116 -3.12 3.79 0.98
C VAL A 116 -2.83 3.36 2.41
N ALA A 117 -2.12 2.25 2.59
CA ALA A 117 -1.79 1.73 3.90
C ALA A 117 -0.37 1.18 3.98
N ALA A 118 0.26 1.35 5.15
CA ALA A 118 1.59 0.81 5.41
C ALA A 118 1.80 0.52 6.90
N LEU A 119 2.89 -0.19 7.20
CA LEU A 119 3.35 -0.37 8.57
C LEU A 119 3.94 0.92 9.13
N VAL A 120 3.64 1.25 10.38
CA VAL A 120 4.13 2.48 11.03
C VAL A 120 5.67 2.53 11.12
N GLN A 121 6.34 1.37 11.04
CA GLN A 121 7.80 1.27 11.02
C GLN A 121 8.43 1.62 9.66
N SER A 122 7.70 1.43 8.55
CA SER A 122 8.17 1.68 7.17
C SER A 122 7.36 2.76 6.45
N ALA A 123 6.42 3.42 7.16
CA ALA A 123 5.44 4.35 6.60
C ALA A 123 6.03 5.43 5.70
N GLU A 124 7.20 6.00 6.02
CA GLU A 124 7.79 7.08 5.23
C GLU A 124 8.07 6.65 3.78
N VAL A 125 8.70 5.50 3.57
CA VAL A 125 9.08 5.02 2.24
C VAL A 125 7.91 4.36 1.55
N ALA A 126 7.21 3.47 2.26
CA ALA A 126 6.08 2.72 1.72
C ALA A 126 4.97 3.67 1.25
N LEU A 127 4.53 4.61 2.09
CA LEU A 127 3.45 5.53 1.70
C LEU A 127 3.86 6.49 0.59
N ALA A 128 5.14 6.86 0.49
CA ALA A 128 5.59 7.69 -0.62
C ALA A 128 5.50 6.96 -1.97
N HIS A 129 5.67 5.64 -1.98
CA HIS A 129 5.37 4.79 -3.13
C HIS A 129 3.87 4.67 -3.38
N GLU A 130 3.08 4.25 -2.37
CA GLU A 130 1.63 4.04 -2.53
C GLU A 130 0.85 5.30 -2.96
N ARG A 131 1.30 6.48 -2.53
CA ARG A 131 0.69 7.74 -2.99
C ARG A 131 0.83 7.95 -4.49
N LEU A 132 1.88 7.43 -5.13
CA LEU A 132 2.05 7.57 -6.57
C LEU A 132 1.09 6.68 -7.35
N HIS A 133 0.72 5.50 -6.83
CA HIS A 133 -0.40 4.71 -7.34
C HIS A 133 -1.73 5.45 -7.17
N ALA A 134 -1.93 6.13 -6.04
CA ALA A 134 -3.08 7.00 -5.84
C ALA A 134 -3.14 8.11 -6.90
N LEU A 135 -2.01 8.79 -7.18
CA LEU A 135 -1.96 9.81 -8.23
C LEU A 135 -2.21 9.21 -9.62
N TYR A 136 -1.68 8.02 -9.91
CA TYR A 136 -1.96 7.26 -11.12
C TYR A 136 -3.46 7.01 -11.29
N HIS A 137 -4.16 6.66 -10.23
CA HIS A 137 -5.62 6.51 -10.26
C HIS A 137 -6.34 7.84 -10.52
N LEU A 138 -5.93 8.91 -9.83
CA LEU A 138 -6.63 10.20 -9.81
C LEU A 138 -6.38 11.08 -11.04
N SER A 139 -5.21 10.99 -11.68
CA SER A 139 -4.78 11.91 -12.74
C SER A 139 -4.57 11.19 -14.07
N ALA A 140 -5.50 11.38 -15.02
CA ALA A 140 -5.32 10.91 -16.39
C ALA A 140 -4.08 11.51 -17.08
N PRO A 141 -3.79 12.83 -16.93
CA PRO A 141 -2.54 13.41 -17.44
C PRO A 141 -1.27 12.77 -16.88
N TYR A 142 -1.25 12.40 -15.60
CA TYR A 142 -0.13 11.69 -14.99
C TYR A 142 0.04 10.29 -15.59
N ARG A 143 -1.05 9.53 -15.80
CA ARG A 143 -0.98 8.23 -16.51
C ARG A 143 -0.37 8.37 -17.90
N THR A 144 -0.83 9.34 -18.68
CA THR A 144 -0.29 9.61 -20.02
C THR A 144 1.19 9.98 -19.96
N LEU A 145 1.63 10.73 -18.94
CA LEU A 145 3.04 11.00 -18.73
C LEU A 145 3.83 9.70 -18.48
N LEU A 146 3.34 8.81 -17.62
CA LEU A 146 4.04 7.54 -17.34
C LEU A 146 4.12 6.66 -18.59
N ASP A 147 3.04 6.57 -19.38
CA ASP A 147 3.05 5.86 -20.66
C ASP A 147 4.09 6.44 -21.62
N THR A 148 4.21 7.76 -21.68
CA THR A 148 5.21 8.44 -22.51
C THR A 148 6.62 8.10 -22.04
N LEU A 149 6.90 8.27 -20.75
CA LEU A 149 8.21 7.99 -20.16
C LEU A 149 8.60 6.52 -20.33
N TRP A 150 7.66 5.60 -20.16
CA TRP A 150 7.86 4.17 -20.38
C TRP A 150 8.22 3.85 -21.84
N ASN A 151 7.52 4.47 -22.79
CA ASN A 151 7.74 4.23 -24.22
C ASN A 151 9.02 4.90 -24.77
N ASP A 152 9.47 5.98 -24.13
CA ASP A 152 10.69 6.71 -24.48
C ASP A 152 11.97 6.02 -23.99
N LEU A 153 11.87 5.07 -23.04
CA LEU A 153 13.01 4.26 -22.61
C LEU A 153 13.65 3.52 -23.78
N SER A 154 14.98 3.43 -23.77
CA SER A 154 15.69 2.61 -24.74
C SER A 154 15.29 1.14 -24.58
N ARG A 155 15.22 0.43 -25.71
CA ARG A 155 14.83 -1.00 -25.72
C ARG A 155 15.63 -1.86 -24.73
N PRO A 156 16.97 -1.71 -24.59
CA PRO A 156 17.73 -2.48 -23.61
C PRO A 156 17.37 -2.16 -22.16
N VAL A 157 17.14 -0.89 -21.82
CA VAL A 157 16.75 -0.49 -20.46
C VAL A 157 15.35 -0.96 -20.15
N ARG A 158 14.40 -0.72 -21.05
CA ARG A 158 13.02 -1.17 -20.86
C ARG A 158 12.95 -2.69 -20.64
N ALA A 159 13.62 -3.49 -21.47
CA ALA A 159 13.65 -4.95 -21.31
C ALA A 159 14.24 -5.41 -19.95
N ALA A 160 15.21 -4.68 -19.39
CA ALA A 160 15.76 -4.98 -18.07
C ALA A 160 14.75 -4.68 -16.94
N ILE A 161 14.04 -3.56 -17.05
CA ILE A 161 12.98 -3.19 -16.10
C ILE A 161 11.78 -4.14 -16.19
N GLU A 162 11.34 -4.47 -17.41
CA GLU A 162 10.29 -5.47 -17.67
C GLU A 162 10.61 -6.81 -17.01
N TYR A 163 11.86 -7.28 -17.14
CA TYR A 163 12.31 -8.51 -16.49
C TYR A 163 12.27 -8.41 -14.96
N ASP A 164 12.73 -7.31 -14.38
CA ASP A 164 12.73 -7.09 -12.94
C ASP A 164 11.30 -7.05 -12.37
N LEU A 165 10.41 -6.27 -12.98
CA LEU A 165 9.01 -6.16 -12.57
C LEU A 165 8.27 -7.49 -12.72
N LYS A 166 8.55 -8.25 -13.78
CA LYS A 166 8.03 -9.61 -13.95
C LYS A 166 8.49 -10.56 -12.84
N MET A 167 9.76 -10.47 -12.43
CA MET A 167 10.29 -11.28 -11.33
C MET A 167 9.69 -10.92 -9.97
N ARG A 168 9.24 -9.66 -9.80
CA ARG A 168 8.45 -9.21 -8.64
C ARG A 168 6.98 -9.65 -8.69
N GLY A 169 6.52 -10.15 -9.84
CA GLY A 169 5.15 -10.66 -10.03
C GLY A 169 4.15 -9.62 -10.54
N TYR A 170 4.61 -8.46 -11.02
CA TYR A 170 3.75 -7.44 -11.60
C TYR A 170 3.28 -7.80 -13.01
N LYS A 171 2.03 -7.45 -13.33
CA LYS A 171 1.44 -7.59 -14.66
C LYS A 171 2.01 -6.55 -15.62
N GLU A 172 2.09 -6.89 -16.90
CA GLU A 172 2.61 -5.98 -17.94
C GLU A 172 1.81 -4.67 -18.02
N SER A 173 0.51 -4.74 -17.74
CA SER A 173 -0.40 -3.59 -17.77
C SER A 173 -0.14 -2.53 -16.70
N VAL A 174 0.61 -2.86 -15.63
CA VAL A 174 0.92 -1.92 -14.54
C VAL A 174 2.37 -1.44 -14.55
N TRP A 175 3.20 -1.93 -15.47
CA TRP A 175 4.62 -1.57 -15.48
C TRP A 175 4.91 -0.06 -15.59
N PRO A 176 4.18 0.74 -16.40
CA PRO A 176 4.35 2.19 -16.40
C PRO A 176 4.04 2.83 -15.04
N ASP A 177 3.01 2.34 -14.35
CA ASP A 177 2.63 2.79 -13.00
C ASP A 177 3.72 2.45 -11.98
N GLU A 178 4.14 1.18 -11.94
CA GLU A 178 5.24 0.72 -11.08
C GLU A 178 6.53 1.52 -11.31
N LEU A 179 6.92 1.76 -12.57
CA LEU A 179 8.07 2.59 -12.90
C LEU A 179 7.92 3.98 -12.26
N GLY A 180 6.76 4.61 -12.41
CA GLY A 180 6.45 5.90 -11.81
C GLY A 180 6.49 5.87 -10.28
N ALA A 181 5.92 4.84 -9.67
CA ALA A 181 5.85 4.67 -8.22
C ALA A 181 7.23 4.43 -7.60
N TYR A 182 8.11 3.66 -8.24
CA TYR A 182 9.49 3.49 -7.77
C TYR A 182 10.34 4.74 -8.01
N LEU A 183 10.29 5.32 -9.22
CA LEU A 183 11.18 6.42 -9.60
C LEU A 183 10.69 7.80 -9.14
N GLY A 184 9.42 7.95 -8.77
CA GLY A 184 8.81 9.21 -8.35
C GLY A 184 8.98 9.53 -6.86
N VAL A 185 9.37 8.56 -6.03
CA VAL A 185 9.44 8.71 -4.57
C VAL A 185 10.34 9.87 -4.15
N ARG A 186 9.85 10.82 -3.36
CA ARG A 186 10.67 11.86 -2.74
C ARG A 186 11.28 11.38 -1.42
N VAL A 187 12.33 10.60 -1.52
CA VAL A 187 13.19 10.27 -0.38
C VAL A 187 14.49 11.05 -0.44
N THR A 188 14.97 11.50 0.72
CA THR A 188 16.35 11.95 0.88
C THR A 188 17.21 10.70 1.13
N PRO A 189 18.03 10.24 0.16
CA PRO A 189 18.79 9.01 0.36
C PRO A 189 19.81 9.21 1.47
N ALA A 190 19.73 8.42 2.54
CA ALA A 190 20.78 8.39 3.58
C ALA A 190 22.12 7.88 3.03
N THR A 191 22.08 7.14 1.91
CA THR A 191 23.25 6.63 1.20
C THR A 191 23.03 6.65 -0.31
N LYS A 192 24.10 6.62 -1.11
CA LYS A 192 24.01 6.48 -2.58
C LYS A 192 23.21 5.26 -3.04
N ARG A 193 23.11 4.20 -2.22
CA ARG A 193 22.33 3.00 -2.55
C ARG A 193 20.82 3.17 -2.38
N GLY A 194 20.38 4.24 -1.73
CA GLY A 194 18.96 4.57 -1.58
C GLY A 194 18.45 5.56 -2.62
N ASP A 195 19.22 5.82 -3.69
CA ASP A 195 18.77 6.66 -4.79
C ASP A 195 17.77 5.88 -5.66
N PRO A 196 16.51 6.33 -5.82
CA PRO A 196 15.52 5.63 -6.64
C PRO A 196 15.94 5.43 -8.10
N SER A 197 16.85 6.25 -8.64
CA SER A 197 17.38 6.03 -10.00
C SER A 197 18.13 4.70 -10.14
N LEU A 198 18.58 4.10 -9.04
CA LEU A 198 19.28 2.82 -9.02
C LEU A 198 18.35 1.61 -8.77
N GLU A 199 17.04 1.83 -8.65
CA GLU A 199 16.06 0.78 -8.33
C GLU A 199 16.19 -0.45 -9.26
N PHE A 200 16.31 -0.19 -10.56
CA PHE A 200 16.41 -1.23 -11.58
C PHE A 200 17.86 -1.54 -11.98
N GLY A 201 18.81 -1.23 -11.10
CA GLY A 201 20.23 -1.52 -11.24
C GLY A 201 21.04 -0.49 -12.04
N ASN A 202 22.36 -0.57 -11.90
CA ASN A 202 23.31 0.43 -12.42
C ASN A 202 23.22 0.66 -13.94
N LYS A 203 22.82 -0.34 -14.72
CA LYS A 203 22.73 -0.23 -16.18
C LYS A 203 21.54 0.63 -16.63
N CYS A 204 20.49 0.70 -15.82
CA CYS A 204 19.29 1.48 -16.08
C CYS A 204 19.40 2.90 -15.50
N ALA A 205 20.44 3.17 -14.70
CA ALA A 205 20.51 4.31 -13.79
C ALA A 205 20.42 5.67 -14.45
N ASP A 206 21.02 5.85 -15.62
CA ASP A 206 21.04 7.15 -16.29
C ASP A 206 19.66 7.50 -16.87
N GLU A 207 19.01 6.57 -17.57
CA GLU A 207 17.64 6.76 -18.07
C GLU A 207 16.63 6.86 -16.92
N CYS A 208 16.77 6.04 -15.87
CA CYS A 208 15.92 6.16 -14.68
C CYS A 208 16.08 7.51 -13.97
N ARG A 209 17.28 8.10 -14.00
CA ARG A 209 17.53 9.45 -13.47
C ARG A 209 16.83 10.52 -14.32
N ASP A 210 16.81 10.36 -15.63
CA ASP A 210 16.09 11.25 -16.54
C ASP A 210 14.57 11.17 -16.34
N VAL A 211 14.03 9.96 -16.26
CA VAL A 211 12.62 9.73 -15.92
C VAL A 211 12.29 10.38 -14.57
N ARG A 212 13.07 10.09 -13.53
CA ARG A 212 12.90 10.66 -12.19
C ARG A 212 12.92 12.19 -12.21
N ARG A 213 13.84 12.81 -12.95
CA ARG A 213 13.90 14.27 -13.08
C ARG A 213 12.59 14.86 -13.63
N VAL A 214 11.98 14.22 -14.63
CA VAL A 214 10.69 14.65 -15.19
C VAL A 214 9.57 14.44 -14.17
N LEU A 215 9.51 13.28 -13.52
CA LEU A 215 8.50 12.98 -12.49
C LEU A 215 8.54 14.01 -11.36
N LEU A 216 9.71 14.20 -10.74
CA LEU A 216 9.87 15.14 -9.63
C LEU A 216 9.53 16.60 -9.99
N ALA A 217 9.63 16.97 -11.26
CA ALA A 217 9.24 18.30 -11.73
C ALA A 217 7.72 18.45 -11.95
N LYS A 218 7.02 17.37 -12.32
CA LYS A 218 5.62 17.41 -12.75
C LYS A 218 4.62 16.90 -11.70
N THR A 219 4.99 15.93 -10.88
CA THR A 219 4.14 15.34 -9.84
C THR A 219 3.42 16.36 -8.94
N PRO A 220 4.05 17.46 -8.46
CA PRO A 220 3.36 18.45 -7.63
C PRO A 220 2.18 19.12 -8.34
N ALA A 221 2.30 19.34 -9.65
CA ALA A 221 1.25 19.98 -10.45
C ALA A 221 0.04 19.05 -10.59
N PHE A 222 0.24 17.76 -10.88
CA PHE A 222 -0.86 16.80 -10.99
C PHE A 222 -1.60 16.60 -9.66
N TRP A 223 -0.89 16.55 -8.53
CA TRP A 223 -1.54 16.52 -7.21
C TRP A 223 -2.45 17.72 -6.99
N ARG A 224 -1.96 18.91 -7.31
CA ARG A 224 -2.71 20.15 -7.10
C ARG A 224 -3.88 20.30 -8.07
N GLU A 225 -3.64 20.03 -9.35
CA GLU A 225 -4.59 20.31 -10.44
C GLU A 225 -5.66 19.22 -10.54
N ASP A 226 -5.30 17.95 -10.38
CA ASP A 226 -6.23 16.83 -10.62
C ASP A 226 -6.79 16.24 -9.31
N ALA A 227 -5.99 16.22 -8.23
CA ALA A 227 -6.40 15.67 -6.93
C ALA A 227 -6.78 16.75 -5.90
N GLY A 228 -6.58 18.04 -6.21
CA GLY A 228 -6.97 19.16 -5.35
C GLY A 228 -6.21 19.23 -4.02
N VAL A 229 -5.02 18.63 -3.94
CA VAL A 229 -4.20 18.58 -2.72
C VAL A 229 -2.74 18.93 -3.05
N ASP A 230 -2.04 19.63 -2.16
CA ASP A 230 -0.60 19.82 -2.33
C ASP A 230 0.14 18.53 -1.94
N GLU A 231 1.13 18.12 -2.74
CA GLU A 231 1.92 16.90 -2.49
C GLU A 231 2.50 16.88 -1.07
N ALA A 232 2.99 18.02 -0.58
CA ALA A 232 3.58 18.13 0.75
C ALA A 232 2.55 17.92 1.88
N ALA A 233 1.27 18.18 1.63
CA ALA A 233 0.21 17.97 2.61
C ALA A 233 -0.12 16.48 2.82
N LEU A 234 0.34 15.59 1.93
CA LEU A 234 0.13 14.14 2.06
C LEU A 234 1.09 13.50 3.07
N GLU A 235 2.16 14.18 3.46
CA GLU A 235 3.13 13.68 4.42
C GLU A 235 2.55 13.61 5.84
N LEU A 236 2.75 12.47 6.50
CA LEU A 236 2.34 12.31 7.89
C LEU A 236 3.31 13.06 8.79
N SER A 237 2.77 13.91 9.68
CA SER A 237 3.62 14.63 10.63
C SER A 237 4.39 13.66 11.54
N PRO A 238 5.61 14.01 11.99
CA PRO A 238 6.34 13.20 12.96
C PRO A 238 5.54 12.93 14.24
N ALA A 239 4.78 13.92 14.72
CA ALA A 239 3.92 13.77 15.88
C ALA A 239 2.81 12.72 15.69
N PHE A 240 2.22 12.65 14.48
CA PHE A 240 1.26 11.60 14.14
C PHE A 240 1.91 10.22 14.17
N LEU A 241 3.08 10.07 13.56
CA LEU A 241 3.80 8.79 13.53
C LEU A 241 4.23 8.34 14.93
N ASP A 242 4.70 9.25 15.77
CA ASP A 242 5.08 8.93 17.15
C ASP A 242 3.88 8.50 17.99
N ALA A 243 2.74 9.20 17.86
CA ALA A 243 1.49 8.80 18.51
C ALA A 243 1.00 7.44 18.02
N ALA A 244 1.04 7.19 16.71
CA ALA A 244 0.67 5.91 16.12
C ALA A 244 1.60 4.78 16.59
N ARG A 245 2.92 5.01 16.69
CA ARG A 245 3.87 4.03 17.22
C ARG A 245 3.58 3.70 18.67
N ALA A 246 3.32 4.71 19.50
CA ALA A 246 3.01 4.53 20.91
C ALA A 246 1.70 3.74 21.11
N ALA A 247 0.70 3.97 20.27
CA ALA A 247 -0.60 3.34 20.37
C ALA A 247 -0.62 1.92 19.76
N LEU A 248 -0.03 1.71 18.58
CA LEU A 248 -0.26 0.52 17.78
C LEU A 248 0.79 -0.58 17.99
N VAL A 249 2.00 -0.20 18.40
CA VAL A 249 3.09 -1.16 18.58
C VAL A 249 3.02 -1.75 19.98
N VAL A 250 2.43 -2.95 20.09
CA VAL A 250 2.45 -3.72 21.32
C VAL A 250 3.91 -4.08 21.63
N LYS A 251 4.49 -3.46 22.67
CA LYS A 251 5.80 -3.89 23.19
C LYS A 251 5.65 -5.35 23.65
N ALA A 252 6.39 -6.25 23.03
CA ALA A 252 6.53 -7.60 23.56
C ALA A 252 6.99 -7.50 25.03
N PRO A 253 6.38 -8.26 25.96
CA PRO A 253 6.86 -8.28 27.33
C PRO A 253 8.35 -8.64 27.31
N ALA A 254 9.15 -7.86 28.04
CA ALA A 254 10.59 -8.07 28.10
C ALA A 254 10.85 -9.52 28.49
N ALA A 255 11.57 -10.27 27.63
CA ALA A 255 11.94 -11.63 27.94
C ALA A 255 12.66 -11.65 29.31
N PRO A 256 12.32 -12.59 30.21
CA PRO A 256 12.98 -12.67 31.50
C PRO A 256 14.49 -12.82 31.26
N LYS A 257 15.28 -11.93 31.87
CA LYS A 257 16.74 -11.98 31.77
C LYS A 257 17.18 -13.38 32.15
N PRO A 258 18.01 -14.07 31.33
CA PRO A 258 18.51 -15.39 31.69
C PRO A 258 19.22 -15.27 33.03
N ALA A 259 18.83 -16.12 33.99
CA ALA A 259 19.48 -16.19 35.28
C ALA A 259 20.99 -16.40 35.06
N LYS A 260 21.80 -15.47 35.57
CA LYS A 260 23.26 -15.61 35.57
C LYS A 260 23.60 -16.90 36.32
N GLY A 261 24.00 -17.96 35.60
CA GLY A 261 24.56 -19.13 36.31
C GLY A 261 24.58 -20.49 35.61
N GLN A 262 23.90 -20.72 34.48
CA GLN A 262 23.96 -22.06 33.86
C GLN A 262 25.09 -22.17 32.83
N ARG A 263 26.27 -22.57 33.32
CA ARG A 263 27.36 -23.12 32.49
C ARG A 263 26.84 -24.34 31.73
N LYS A 264 26.82 -24.28 30.40
CA LYS A 264 26.56 -25.46 29.55
C LYS A 264 27.66 -26.51 29.80
N PRO A 265 27.32 -27.79 30.00
CA PRO A 265 28.32 -28.85 30.08
C PRO A 265 28.98 -29.05 28.70
N ARG A 266 30.31 -29.08 28.68
CA ARG A 266 31.11 -29.50 27.52
C ARG A 266 30.79 -30.96 27.23
N LYS A 267 30.22 -31.24 26.05
CA LYS A 267 30.15 -32.61 25.52
C LYS A 267 31.58 -33.07 25.21
N LYS A 268 31.95 -34.23 25.77
CA LYS A 268 33.10 -35.04 25.32
C LYS A 268 32.66 -35.91 24.17
#